data_AF-A0A1J3F8G0-F1
#
_entry.id   AF-A0A1J3F8G0-F1
#
_cell.length_a   1.000
_cell.length_b   1.000
_cell.length_c   1.000
_cell.angle_alpha   90.00
_cell.angle_beta   90.00
_cell.angle_gamma   90.00
#
_symmetry.space_group_name_H-M   'P 1'
#
loop_
_entity.id
_entity.type
_entity.pdbx_description
1 polymer ?
#
loop_
_entity_poly.entity_id
_entity_poly.type
_entity_poly.pdbx_seq_one_letter_code
_entity_poly.pdbx_strand_id
1 'polypeptide(L)'
;MGYTAARFGHVMFPENVYEPALKCAELLLDGVGKGWATRVYFSDNGSTAIEIALKMAFRKFCVDHETLLGFCEAKEEKEHIVVKVLALRGSYHGDTLGAMEAQAPSPYTGFLQQPWYTGRGLFLDPPTVFLSNGSWTLSLPQSFPQTASEECKTFTTRDEVFDKNRDASVLATIYSAYVSEQLQGYSGVTQSAHVGALIIEPVIHGAGGMHMVDPLFQRVLVTECRNRIIPVIFDEVFTGFWRLGVETTAELLGCKPDIACYAKLMTGGMVPLAVTLATDAVFDSFSGDSKLKALLHGHSYSAHAMGCATAAKAIEWFKDPETNHNITSQGGTLRELWDEELVQRISSHSAVQRVVVLGTLFALELQVDASNSGYASLYAKSLLEMLREDGIFMRPLGNVVYLMCGPCTSPEICKQLLTKLYKRLGEFNRE
;
A
#
# COMPACT_ATOMS: atom_id res chain seq x y z
N MET A 1 -27.21 -3.87 3.92
CA MET A 1 -27.43 -2.42 3.65
C MET A 1 -28.85 -1.95 3.99
N GLY A 2 -29.93 -2.54 3.43
CA GLY A 2 -31.31 -2.08 3.70
C GLY A 2 -31.70 -1.99 5.19
N TYR A 3 -31.33 -2.99 5.98
CA TYR A 3 -31.52 -2.98 7.44
C TYR A 3 -30.86 -1.77 8.13
N THR A 4 -29.58 -1.52 7.83
CA THR A 4 -28.81 -0.43 8.44
C THR A 4 -29.37 0.95 8.05
N ALA A 5 -29.78 1.12 6.80
CA ALA A 5 -30.46 2.34 6.36
C ALA A 5 -31.74 2.60 7.17
N ALA A 6 -32.60 1.59 7.31
CA ALA A 6 -33.86 1.72 8.03
C ALA A 6 -33.67 1.97 9.54
N ARG A 7 -32.65 1.34 10.15
CA ARG A 7 -32.39 1.45 11.60
C ARG A 7 -31.67 2.73 11.99
N PHE A 8 -30.69 3.17 11.19
CA PHE A 8 -29.79 4.26 11.57
C PHE A 8 -29.77 5.41 10.58
N GLY A 9 -29.90 5.16 9.26
CA GLY A 9 -29.53 6.14 8.25
C GLY A 9 -28.08 6.61 8.46
N HIS A 10 -27.90 7.91 8.67
CA HIS A 10 -26.66 8.48 9.21
C HIS A 10 -26.96 9.16 10.55
N VAL A 11 -26.14 8.86 11.56
CA VAL A 11 -26.19 9.44 12.90
C VAL A 11 -24.83 10.06 13.23
N MET A 12 -24.84 11.13 14.03
CA MET A 12 -23.65 11.90 14.37
C MET A 12 -22.64 11.05 15.15
N PHE A 13 -21.35 11.07 14.75
CA PHE A 13 -20.31 10.23 15.36
C PHE A 13 -19.51 10.89 16.50
N PRO A 14 -18.99 12.14 16.37
CA PRO A 14 -18.15 12.72 17.43
C PRO A 14 -18.84 12.72 18.79
N GLU A 15 -18.12 12.21 19.81
CA GLU A 15 -18.60 12.03 21.19
C GLU A 15 -19.79 11.06 21.37
N ASN A 16 -20.20 10.35 20.31
CA ASN A 16 -21.27 9.36 20.33
C ASN A 16 -20.74 7.95 20.04
N VAL A 17 -21.60 6.95 20.25
CA VAL A 17 -21.33 5.55 19.91
C VAL A 17 -22.58 4.89 19.35
N TYR A 18 -22.41 3.99 18.39
CA TYR A 18 -23.47 3.15 17.87
C TYR A 18 -22.91 1.83 17.37
N GLU A 19 -23.73 0.78 17.51
CA GLU A 19 -23.38 -0.62 17.28
C GLU A 19 -22.46 -0.88 16.08
N PRO A 20 -22.79 -0.46 14.83
CA PRO A 20 -21.96 -0.83 13.70
C PRO A 20 -20.58 -0.18 13.73
N ALA A 21 -20.45 1.06 14.24
CA ALA A 21 -19.14 1.72 14.34
C ALA A 21 -18.27 1.07 15.42
N LEU A 22 -18.85 0.76 16.59
CA LEU A 22 -18.13 0.09 17.68
C LEU A 22 -17.66 -1.31 17.24
N LYS A 23 -18.57 -2.14 16.72
CA LYS A 23 -18.25 -3.49 16.24
C LYS A 23 -17.18 -3.49 15.14
N CYS A 24 -17.27 -2.54 14.21
CA CYS A 24 -16.23 -2.36 13.18
C CYS A 24 -14.88 -2.03 13.81
N ALA A 25 -14.82 -1.11 14.76
CA ALA A 25 -13.58 -0.75 15.44
C ALA A 25 -12.97 -1.92 16.22
N GLU A 26 -13.77 -2.70 16.95
CA GLU A 26 -13.32 -3.90 17.67
C GLU A 26 -12.70 -4.93 16.71
N LEU A 27 -13.40 -5.24 15.60
CA LEU A 27 -12.91 -6.17 14.59
C LEU A 27 -11.60 -5.70 13.94
N LEU A 28 -11.46 -4.39 13.70
CA LEU A 28 -10.24 -3.80 13.16
C LEU A 28 -9.07 -3.94 14.13
N LEU A 29 -9.28 -3.67 15.42
CA LEU A 29 -8.24 -3.76 16.45
C LEU A 29 -7.85 -5.22 16.76
N ASP A 30 -8.80 -6.15 16.74
CA ASP A 30 -8.56 -7.59 16.95
C ASP A 30 -8.05 -8.31 15.68
N GLY A 31 -8.17 -7.69 14.51
CA GLY A 31 -7.71 -8.19 13.21
C GLY A 31 -6.45 -7.47 12.73
N VAL A 32 -6.60 -6.60 11.72
CA VAL A 32 -5.49 -5.87 11.08
C VAL A 32 -4.65 -5.01 12.05
N GLY A 33 -5.24 -4.54 13.14
CA GLY A 33 -4.58 -3.78 14.20
C GLY A 33 -3.85 -4.61 15.26
N LYS A 34 -3.97 -5.95 15.21
CA LYS A 34 -3.63 -6.81 16.35
C LYS A 34 -2.17 -6.68 16.76
N GLY A 35 -1.98 -6.35 18.04
CA GLY A 35 -0.68 -6.25 18.68
C GLY A 35 0.15 -5.04 18.25
N TRP A 36 -0.48 -3.99 17.71
CA TRP A 36 0.16 -2.67 17.55
C TRP A 36 -0.82 -1.49 17.68
N ALA A 37 -2.01 -1.58 17.09
CA ALA A 37 -2.97 -0.48 17.11
C ALA A 37 -3.88 -0.52 18.35
N THR A 38 -4.27 0.67 18.83
CA THR A 38 -5.21 0.83 19.97
C THR A 38 -6.33 1.84 19.67
N ARG A 39 -6.27 2.53 18.53
CA ARG A 39 -7.24 3.56 18.12
C ARG A 39 -7.64 3.38 16.66
N VAL A 40 -8.89 3.72 16.38
CA VAL A 40 -9.48 3.73 15.04
C VAL A 40 -10.03 5.12 14.78
N TYR A 41 -9.58 5.77 13.70
CA TYR A 41 -10.11 7.04 13.23
C TYR A 41 -10.80 6.84 11.89
N PHE A 42 -12.10 7.12 11.80
CA PHE A 42 -12.88 6.92 10.58
C PHE A 42 -12.82 8.14 9.65
N SER A 43 -12.81 7.88 8.35
CA SER A 43 -12.93 8.88 7.29
C SER A 43 -13.64 8.28 6.06
N ASP A 44 -13.77 9.07 4.99
CA ASP A 44 -14.62 8.69 3.86
C ASP A 44 -13.93 7.74 2.85
N ASN A 45 -12.63 7.90 2.59
CA ASN A 45 -11.91 7.11 1.58
C ASN A 45 -10.39 7.07 1.84
N GLY A 46 -9.66 6.36 0.97
CA GLY A 46 -8.21 6.18 1.11
C GLY A 46 -7.44 7.51 1.21
N SER A 47 -7.70 8.47 0.32
CA SER A 47 -6.99 9.76 0.31
C SER A 47 -7.19 10.52 1.63
N THR A 48 -8.41 10.52 2.18
CA THR A 48 -8.67 11.21 3.45
C THR A 48 -8.06 10.49 4.65
N ALA A 49 -8.02 9.15 4.65
CA ALA A 49 -7.27 8.39 5.65
C ALA A 49 -5.77 8.72 5.61
N ILE A 50 -5.18 8.84 4.42
CA ILE A 50 -3.77 9.20 4.26
C ILE A 50 -3.48 10.62 4.78
N GLU A 51 -4.34 11.60 4.49
CA GLU A 51 -4.16 12.95 5.05
C GLU A 51 -4.25 12.97 6.58
N ILE A 52 -5.11 12.14 7.16
CA ILE A 52 -5.20 11.95 8.62
C ILE A 52 -3.91 11.30 9.14
N ALA A 53 -3.41 10.25 8.50
CA ALA A 53 -2.18 9.57 8.87
C ALA A 53 -0.95 10.49 8.83
N LEU A 54 -0.84 11.36 7.81
CA LEU A 54 0.23 12.35 7.74
C LEU A 54 0.17 13.36 8.90
N LYS A 55 -1.03 13.85 9.26
CA LYS A 55 -1.21 14.71 10.44
C LYS A 55 -0.79 13.99 11.72
N MET A 56 -1.18 12.71 11.87
CA MET A 56 -0.82 11.86 13.01
C MET A 56 0.69 11.67 13.12
N ALA A 57 1.35 11.29 12.02
CA ALA A 57 2.79 11.06 11.97
C ALA A 57 3.57 12.34 12.28
N PHE A 58 3.27 13.46 11.61
CA PHE A 58 3.99 14.69 11.85
C PHE A 58 3.79 15.24 13.27
N ARG A 59 2.60 15.09 13.86
CA ARG A 59 2.39 15.45 15.27
C ARG A 59 3.30 14.62 16.18
N LYS A 60 3.30 13.30 16.01
CA LYS A 60 4.12 12.39 16.80
C LYS A 60 5.61 12.70 16.66
N PHE A 61 6.09 12.87 15.42
CA PHE A 61 7.46 13.26 15.12
C PHE A 61 7.86 14.56 15.84
N CYS A 62 7.04 15.60 15.74
CA CYS A 62 7.37 16.89 16.36
C CYS A 62 7.28 16.87 17.90
N VAL A 63 6.47 15.99 18.49
CA VAL A 63 6.45 15.79 19.94
C VAL A 63 7.74 15.10 20.38
N ASP A 64 8.15 14.04 19.67
CA ASP A 64 9.33 13.24 20.03
C ASP A 64 10.66 13.98 19.84
N HIS A 65 10.69 14.96 18.93
CA HIS A 65 11.86 15.79 18.67
C HIS A 65 11.81 17.14 19.38
N GLU A 66 10.86 17.34 20.31
CA GLU A 66 10.66 18.57 21.09
C GLU A 66 10.45 19.85 20.25
N THR A 67 10.27 19.72 18.93
CA THR A 67 10.08 20.84 18.02
C THR A 67 8.72 21.52 18.21
N LEU A 68 7.75 20.81 18.81
CA LEU A 68 6.43 21.35 19.18
C LEU A 68 6.45 22.24 20.43
N LEU A 69 7.38 22.03 21.37
CA LEU A 69 7.43 22.79 22.63
C LEU A 69 7.74 24.28 22.39
N GLY A 70 8.48 24.59 21.32
CA GLY A 70 8.81 25.97 20.95
C GLY A 70 7.66 26.82 20.39
N PHE A 71 6.50 26.23 20.06
CA PHE A 71 5.35 26.92 19.44
C PHE A 71 4.24 27.32 20.42
N CYS A 72 4.12 26.64 21.57
CA CYS A 72 3.09 26.98 22.57
C CYS A 72 3.47 28.19 23.44
N GLU A 73 4.75 28.61 23.45
CA GLU A 73 5.27 29.59 24.41
C GLU A 73 5.89 30.86 23.78
N ALA A 74 6.13 30.92 22.46
CA ALA A 74 6.90 32.02 21.85
C ALA A 74 6.04 32.98 20.99
N LYS A 75 6.20 34.28 21.24
CA LYS A 75 5.50 35.43 20.63
C LYS A 75 6.21 36.05 19.41
N GLU A 76 7.26 35.46 18.86
CA GLU A 76 8.05 36.07 17.77
C GLU A 76 8.35 35.09 16.63
N GLU A 77 8.48 35.65 15.43
CA GLU A 77 8.72 35.02 14.13
C GLU A 77 9.86 33.97 14.21
N LYS A 78 9.50 32.68 14.27
CA LYS A 78 10.45 31.57 14.20
C LYS A 78 10.47 30.95 12.81
N GLU A 79 11.67 30.54 12.40
CA GLU A 79 11.95 29.76 11.19
C GLU A 79 10.94 28.61 11.05
N HIS A 80 10.28 28.54 9.90
CA HIS A 80 9.31 27.49 9.61
C HIS A 80 10.01 26.13 9.53
N ILE A 81 9.81 25.28 10.54
CA ILE A 81 10.22 23.87 10.48
C ILE A 81 9.41 23.20 9.38
N VAL A 82 10.08 22.71 8.34
CA VAL A 82 9.44 22.03 7.21
C VAL A 82 9.53 20.53 7.43
N VAL A 83 8.40 19.87 7.65
CA VAL A 83 8.32 18.40 7.68
C VAL A 83 7.98 17.86 6.29
N LYS A 84 8.61 16.75 5.93
CA LYS A 84 8.44 16.04 4.66
C LYS A 84 8.33 14.54 4.88
N VAL A 85 7.84 13.82 3.88
CA VAL A 85 7.79 12.36 3.93
C VAL A 85 9.08 11.74 3.40
N LEU A 86 9.40 10.53 3.84
CA LEU A 86 10.19 9.57 3.10
C LEU A 86 9.21 8.58 2.48
N ALA A 87 9.29 8.41 1.17
CA ALA A 87 8.44 7.49 0.41
C ALA A 87 9.24 6.82 -0.71
N LEU A 88 8.62 5.84 -1.36
CA LEU A 88 9.22 5.12 -2.47
C LEU A 88 8.66 5.63 -3.80
N ARG A 89 9.54 5.96 -4.75
CA ARG A 89 9.08 6.40 -6.07
C ARG A 89 8.18 5.33 -6.69
N GLY A 90 7.04 5.78 -7.22
CA GLY A 90 6.01 4.91 -7.79
C GLY A 90 4.96 4.45 -6.78
N SER A 91 5.10 4.74 -5.48
CA SER A 91 4.00 4.57 -4.54
C SER A 91 2.89 5.59 -4.80
N TYR A 92 1.66 5.21 -4.49
CA TYR A 92 0.45 6.00 -4.67
C TYR A 92 -0.40 6.01 -3.41
N HIS A 93 -0.85 7.20 -3.00
CA HIS A 93 -1.52 7.38 -1.71
C HIS A 93 -2.86 8.14 -1.81
N GLY A 94 -3.34 8.44 -3.03
CA GLY A 94 -4.60 9.16 -3.25
C GLY A 94 -4.42 10.56 -3.85
N ASP A 95 -5.54 11.12 -4.30
CA ASP A 95 -5.54 12.31 -5.18
C ASP A 95 -5.89 13.63 -4.47
N THR A 96 -6.18 13.61 -3.18
CA THR A 96 -6.32 14.88 -2.42
C THR A 96 -4.93 15.45 -2.17
N LEU A 97 -4.81 16.78 -2.03
CA LEU A 97 -3.51 17.46 -2.07
C LEU A 97 -2.50 16.89 -1.06
N GLY A 98 -2.92 16.63 0.19
CA GLY A 98 -1.99 16.10 1.20
C GLY A 98 -1.50 14.69 0.88
N ALA A 99 -2.37 13.86 0.30
CA ALA A 99 -2.01 12.53 -0.19
C ALA A 99 -1.11 12.59 -1.43
N MET A 100 -1.35 13.54 -2.36
CA MET A 100 -0.50 13.76 -3.53
C MET A 100 0.91 14.21 -3.13
N GLU A 101 1.06 15.05 -2.11
CA GLU A 101 2.36 15.54 -1.63
C GLU A 101 3.28 14.42 -1.12
N ALA A 102 2.72 13.24 -0.81
CA ALA A 102 3.46 12.03 -0.47
C ALA A 102 3.84 11.15 -1.67
N GLN A 103 3.49 11.57 -2.90
CA GLN A 103 3.87 10.90 -4.15
C GLN A 103 5.03 11.64 -4.80
N ALA A 104 5.92 10.88 -5.45
CA ALA A 104 7.05 11.47 -6.16
C ALA A 104 6.58 12.27 -7.41
N PRO A 105 7.30 13.33 -7.81
CA PRO A 105 6.97 14.07 -9.03
C PRO A 105 6.89 13.15 -10.26
N SER A 106 5.81 13.30 -11.02
CA SER A 106 5.55 12.54 -12.25
C SER A 106 4.69 13.36 -13.21
N PRO A 107 4.41 12.88 -14.44
CA PRO A 107 3.44 13.52 -15.32
C PRO A 107 2.04 13.70 -14.70
N TYR A 108 1.70 12.95 -13.64
CA TYR A 108 0.40 13.00 -12.96
C TYR A 108 0.32 14.01 -11.82
N THR A 109 1.45 14.59 -11.40
CA THR A 109 1.49 15.56 -10.30
C THR A 109 1.89 16.95 -10.78
N GLY A 110 2.12 17.13 -12.09
CA GLY A 110 2.49 18.41 -12.66
C GLY A 110 1.40 19.48 -12.55
N PHE A 111 1.76 20.71 -12.92
CA PHE A 111 0.89 21.88 -12.83
C PHE A 111 -0.50 21.69 -13.48
N LEU A 112 -0.58 20.95 -14.59
CA LEU A 112 -1.85 20.67 -15.29
C LEU A 112 -2.82 19.79 -14.49
N GLN A 113 -2.32 18.99 -13.54
CA GLN A 113 -3.14 18.12 -12.69
C GLN A 113 -3.47 18.79 -11.37
N GLN A 114 -2.45 19.36 -10.70
CA GLN A 114 -2.60 20.00 -9.39
C GLN A 114 -1.61 21.17 -9.25
N PRO A 115 -2.02 22.42 -9.52
CA PRO A 115 -1.15 23.60 -9.46
C PRO A 115 -0.49 23.85 -8.11
N TRP A 116 -1.02 23.30 -7.01
CA TRP A 116 -0.48 23.46 -5.65
C TRP A 116 0.44 22.31 -5.22
N TYR A 117 0.62 21.28 -6.03
CA TYR A 117 1.53 20.19 -5.71
C TYR A 117 2.97 20.69 -5.70
N THR A 118 3.75 20.28 -4.69
CA THR A 118 5.16 20.68 -4.56
C THR A 118 6.13 19.50 -4.39
N GLY A 119 5.62 18.28 -4.16
CA GLY A 119 6.44 17.09 -3.93
C GLY A 119 7.18 17.15 -2.60
N ARG A 120 6.44 17.12 -1.48
CA ARG A 120 7.00 17.26 -0.13
C ARG A 120 7.62 15.98 0.43
N GLY A 121 8.59 15.43 -0.28
CA GLY A 121 9.26 14.21 0.16
C GLY A 121 10.69 14.02 -0.31
N LEU A 122 11.36 13.09 0.38
CA LEU A 122 12.50 12.33 -0.12
C LEU A 122 11.95 11.05 -0.73
N PHE A 123 12.20 10.83 -2.03
CA PHE A 123 11.64 9.72 -2.79
C PHE A 123 12.75 8.79 -3.27
N LEU A 124 12.84 7.60 -2.67
CA LEU A 124 13.84 6.59 -3.03
C LEU A 124 13.31 5.67 -4.13
N ASP A 125 14.16 5.28 -5.07
CA ASP A 125 13.79 4.26 -6.05
C ASP A 125 13.85 2.88 -5.38
N PRO A 126 12.75 2.09 -5.42
CA PRO A 126 12.70 0.81 -4.72
C PRO A 126 13.33 -0.33 -5.55
N PRO A 127 14.07 -1.25 -4.92
CA PRO A 127 14.27 -2.60 -5.43
C PRO A 127 12.94 -3.30 -5.68
N THR A 128 12.81 -3.96 -6.82
CA THR A 128 11.59 -4.70 -7.19
C THR A 128 11.88 -6.15 -7.46
N VAL A 129 10.90 -7.01 -7.23
CA VAL A 129 11.00 -8.45 -7.44
C VAL A 129 9.86 -8.91 -8.35
N PHE A 130 10.11 -9.83 -9.25
CA PHE A 130 9.09 -10.32 -10.19
C PHE A 130 9.43 -11.70 -10.73
N LEU A 131 8.44 -12.42 -11.23
CA LEU A 131 8.61 -13.69 -11.93
C LEU A 131 8.91 -13.43 -13.41
N SER A 132 9.96 -14.08 -13.94
CA SER A 132 10.29 -14.07 -15.37
C SER A 132 10.98 -15.38 -15.74
N ASN A 133 10.58 -15.99 -16.85
CA ASN A 133 11.14 -17.25 -17.36
C ASN A 133 11.24 -18.36 -16.28
N GLY A 134 10.22 -18.48 -15.43
CA GLY A 134 10.20 -19.52 -14.40
C GLY A 134 10.86 -19.18 -13.06
N SER A 135 11.56 -18.03 -12.95
CA SER A 135 12.35 -17.68 -11.76
C SER A 135 11.98 -16.30 -11.21
N TRP A 136 12.03 -16.14 -9.89
CA TRP A 136 11.83 -14.84 -9.26
C TRP A 136 13.12 -14.05 -9.32
N THR A 137 13.09 -12.85 -9.86
CA THR A 137 14.27 -12.02 -10.11
C THR A 137 14.16 -10.71 -9.33
N LEU A 138 15.26 -10.31 -8.68
CA LEU A 138 15.46 -9.00 -8.06
C LEU A 138 16.04 -8.03 -9.09
N SER A 139 15.40 -6.87 -9.22
CA SER A 139 15.88 -5.73 -9.99
C SER A 139 16.23 -4.59 -9.04
N LEU A 140 17.50 -4.19 -9.08
CA LEU A 140 18.04 -3.09 -8.28
C LEU A 140 18.05 -1.79 -9.12
N PRO A 141 17.65 -0.65 -8.53
CA PRO A 141 17.83 0.67 -9.15
C PRO A 141 19.29 0.98 -9.44
N GLN A 142 19.55 1.86 -10.41
CA GLN A 142 20.90 2.27 -10.79
C GLN A 142 21.70 2.96 -9.68
N SER A 143 21.01 3.51 -8.68
CA SER A 143 21.62 4.14 -7.51
C SER A 143 22.30 3.14 -6.56
N PHE A 144 22.01 1.84 -6.68
CA PHE A 144 22.66 0.82 -5.88
C PHE A 144 24.04 0.44 -6.43
N PRO A 145 25.02 0.13 -5.56
CA PRO A 145 26.36 -0.25 -5.99
C PRO A 145 26.32 -1.55 -6.80
N GLN A 146 27.18 -1.65 -7.82
CA GLN A 146 27.25 -2.83 -8.70
C GLN A 146 27.57 -4.12 -7.94
N THR A 147 28.29 -4.03 -6.82
CA THR A 147 28.59 -5.16 -5.93
C THR A 147 27.33 -5.81 -5.35
N ALA A 148 26.24 -5.06 -5.18
CA ALA A 148 24.94 -5.59 -4.77
C ALA A 148 24.31 -6.50 -5.84
N SER A 149 24.78 -6.40 -7.09
CA SER A 149 24.22 -7.13 -8.23
C SER A 149 24.87 -8.51 -8.46
N GLU A 150 25.92 -8.86 -7.73
CA GLU A 150 26.61 -10.15 -7.85
C GLU A 150 26.06 -11.20 -6.87
N GLU A 151 25.35 -10.80 -5.82
CA GLU A 151 24.74 -11.70 -4.84
C GLU A 151 23.21 -11.80 -5.01
N CYS A 152 22.73 -13.03 -5.23
CA CYS A 152 21.32 -13.44 -5.23
C CYS A 152 20.36 -12.52 -6.02
N LYS A 153 20.56 -12.44 -7.34
CA LYS A 153 19.59 -11.84 -8.28
C LYS A 153 18.32 -12.68 -8.46
N THR A 154 18.38 -13.97 -8.15
CA THR A 154 17.31 -14.91 -8.47
C THR A 154 16.95 -15.75 -7.26
N PHE A 155 15.67 -15.98 -7.06
CA PHE A 155 15.09 -16.87 -6.06
C PHE A 155 14.36 -18.00 -6.77
N THR A 156 14.41 -19.20 -6.18
CA THR A 156 13.74 -20.38 -6.76
C THR A 156 12.23 -20.28 -6.55
N THR A 157 11.83 -19.78 -5.38
CA THR A 157 10.43 -19.66 -4.98
C THR A 157 10.09 -18.23 -4.55
N ARG A 158 8.79 -17.91 -4.55
CA ARG A 158 8.32 -16.64 -3.99
C ARG A 158 8.59 -16.56 -2.49
N ASP A 159 8.50 -17.68 -1.78
CA ASP A 159 8.63 -17.72 -0.32
C ASP A 159 10.04 -17.31 0.14
N GLU A 160 11.08 -17.65 -0.61
CA GLU A 160 12.45 -17.17 -0.36
C GLU A 160 12.54 -15.63 -0.34
N VAL A 161 11.76 -14.94 -1.17
CA VAL A 161 11.71 -13.47 -1.21
C VAL A 161 11.20 -12.90 0.12
N PHE A 162 10.25 -13.59 0.76
CA PHE A 162 9.64 -13.16 2.03
C PHE A 162 10.36 -13.73 3.26
N ASP A 163 11.31 -14.67 3.09
CA ASP A 163 12.01 -15.32 4.20
C ASP A 163 12.73 -14.28 5.09
N LYS A 164 12.50 -14.38 6.40
CA LYS A 164 13.15 -13.51 7.38
C LYS A 164 14.64 -13.73 7.52
N ASN A 165 15.16 -14.90 7.13
CA ASN A 165 16.61 -15.16 7.11
C ASN A 165 17.36 -14.19 6.20
N ARG A 166 16.68 -13.55 5.24
CA ARG A 166 17.26 -12.49 4.41
C ARG A 166 17.71 -11.26 5.20
N ASP A 167 17.23 -11.06 6.43
CA ASP A 167 17.69 -9.95 7.30
C ASP A 167 19.17 -10.06 7.68
N ALA A 168 19.72 -11.28 7.67
CA ALA A 168 21.14 -11.53 7.92
C ALA A 168 22.00 -11.51 6.64
N SER A 169 21.42 -11.18 5.49
CA SER A 169 22.13 -11.14 4.21
C SER A 169 22.99 -9.89 4.07
N VAL A 170 24.01 -9.98 3.21
CA VAL A 170 24.81 -8.82 2.79
C VAL A 170 23.92 -7.76 2.12
N LEU A 171 22.91 -8.19 1.36
CA LEU A 171 21.94 -7.29 0.73
C LEU A 171 21.19 -6.42 1.75
N ALA A 172 20.83 -6.98 2.91
CA ALA A 172 20.22 -6.21 4.00
C ALA A 172 21.17 -5.12 4.53
N THR A 173 22.46 -5.43 4.64
CA THR A 173 23.50 -4.48 5.04
C THR A 173 23.66 -3.37 3.99
N ILE A 174 23.65 -3.71 2.71
CA ILE A 174 23.69 -2.75 1.59
C ILE A 174 22.46 -1.84 1.63
N TYR A 175 21.27 -2.39 1.84
CA TYR A 175 20.03 -1.63 1.97
C TYR A 175 20.07 -0.66 3.15
N SER A 176 20.56 -1.11 4.31
CA SER A 176 20.70 -0.25 5.50
C SER A 176 21.68 0.89 5.26
N ALA A 177 22.85 0.59 4.68
CA ALA A 177 23.85 1.60 4.33
C ALA A 177 23.28 2.64 3.35
N TYR A 178 22.61 2.20 2.28
CA TYR A 178 21.96 3.08 1.32
C TYR A 178 20.90 3.98 1.98
N VAL A 179 19.98 3.42 2.74
CA VAL A 179 18.92 4.20 3.41
C VAL A 179 19.52 5.20 4.40
N SER A 180 20.53 4.80 5.17
CA SER A 180 21.21 5.69 6.10
C SER A 180 21.91 6.85 5.38
N GLU A 181 22.60 6.59 4.27
CA GLU A 181 23.24 7.62 3.45
C GLU A 181 22.21 8.62 2.91
N GLN A 182 21.09 8.14 2.36
CA GLN A 182 20.04 9.01 1.83
C GLN A 182 19.41 9.89 2.90
N LEU A 183 19.13 9.33 4.09
CA LEU A 183 18.60 10.09 5.23
C LEU A 183 19.58 11.14 5.75
N GLN A 184 20.87 10.80 5.88
CA GLN A 184 21.92 11.74 6.31
C GLN A 184 22.15 12.85 5.30
N GLY A 185 22.22 12.51 4.01
CA GLY A 185 22.38 13.49 2.93
C GLY A 185 21.23 14.50 2.90
N TYR A 186 20.00 14.06 3.20
CA TYR A 186 18.85 14.95 3.23
C TYR A 186 18.92 15.98 4.36
N SER A 187 19.33 15.56 5.56
CA SER A 187 19.52 16.46 6.71
C SER A 187 20.63 17.50 6.48
N GLY A 188 21.62 17.20 5.62
CA GLY A 188 22.73 18.11 5.32
C GLY A 188 22.45 19.18 4.25
N VAL A 189 21.48 18.98 3.36
CA VAL A 189 21.21 19.87 2.21
C VAL A 189 20.26 21.02 2.56
N THR A 190 19.36 20.83 3.53
CA THR A 190 18.39 21.84 3.95
C THR A 190 18.32 21.87 5.47
N GLN A 191 19.00 22.83 6.11
CA GLN A 191 19.02 22.98 7.58
C GLN A 191 17.62 23.12 8.22
N SER A 192 16.57 23.38 7.44
CA SER A 192 15.19 23.59 7.88
C SER A 192 14.18 22.48 7.52
N ALA A 193 14.56 21.47 6.72
CA ALA A 193 13.64 20.40 6.31
C ALA A 193 13.99 19.04 6.92
N HIS A 194 13.00 18.41 7.56
CA HIS A 194 13.14 17.13 8.26
C HIS A 194 12.24 16.07 7.66
N VAL A 195 12.73 14.83 7.60
CA VAL A 195 11.90 13.67 7.31
C VAL A 195 11.08 13.35 8.57
N GLY A 196 9.79 13.65 8.54
CA GLY A 196 8.89 13.53 9.69
C GLY A 196 7.95 12.33 9.63
N ALA A 197 7.95 11.57 8.54
CA ALA A 197 7.14 10.35 8.40
C ALA A 197 7.73 9.44 7.30
N LEU A 198 7.73 8.13 7.53
CA LEU A 198 7.85 7.13 6.47
C LEU A 198 6.44 6.74 6.02
N ILE A 199 6.20 6.70 4.71
CA ILE A 199 4.96 6.16 4.13
C ILE A 199 5.29 5.20 3.00
N ILE A 200 4.71 4.00 3.04
CA ILE A 200 4.90 2.96 2.02
C ILE A 200 3.57 2.31 1.67
N GLU A 201 3.41 1.90 0.41
CA GLU A 201 2.49 0.82 0.03
C GLU A 201 3.23 -0.52 0.30
N PRO A 202 2.84 -1.31 1.30
CA PRO A 202 3.57 -2.53 1.62
C PRO A 202 3.47 -3.56 0.50
N VAL A 203 4.57 -4.23 0.16
CA VAL A 203 4.69 -5.32 -0.81
C VAL A 203 4.39 -4.92 -2.26
N ILE A 204 3.21 -4.37 -2.58
CA ILE A 204 2.81 -4.02 -3.95
C ILE A 204 2.56 -2.52 -4.10
N HIS A 205 3.29 -1.87 -5.00
CA HIS A 205 2.92 -0.56 -5.53
C HIS A 205 1.80 -0.74 -6.55
N GLY A 206 0.56 -0.42 -6.17
CA GLY A 206 -0.63 -0.74 -6.96
C GLY A 206 -0.73 0.12 -8.22
N ALA A 207 -1.06 1.41 -8.04
CA ALA A 207 -1.25 2.33 -9.16
C ALA A 207 0.06 2.63 -9.91
N GLY A 208 1.22 2.42 -9.25
CA GLY A 208 2.55 2.52 -9.85
C GLY A 208 2.88 1.44 -10.88
N GLY A 209 2.00 0.45 -11.11
CA GLY A 209 2.20 -0.59 -12.13
C GLY A 209 2.23 -2.02 -11.59
N MET A 210 1.61 -2.28 -10.43
CA MET A 210 1.60 -3.61 -9.79
C MET A 210 3.01 -4.18 -9.62
N HIS A 211 3.96 -3.34 -9.19
CA HIS A 211 5.32 -3.77 -8.90
C HIS A 211 5.36 -4.37 -7.50
N MET A 212 5.99 -5.53 -7.34
CA MET A 212 6.33 -6.04 -6.02
C MET A 212 7.66 -5.42 -5.59
N VAL A 213 7.61 -4.59 -4.56
CA VAL A 213 8.81 -4.06 -3.91
C VAL A 213 9.45 -5.19 -3.09
N ASP A 214 10.78 -5.26 -3.07
CA ASP A 214 11.46 -6.24 -2.23
C ASP A 214 11.05 -6.09 -0.75
N PRO A 215 10.38 -7.09 -0.13
CA PRO A 215 9.98 -7.05 1.27
C PRO A 215 11.14 -6.81 2.24
N LEU A 216 12.35 -7.28 1.89
CA LEU A 216 13.56 -7.03 2.68
C LEU A 216 13.87 -5.54 2.73
N PHE A 217 13.81 -4.85 1.58
CA PHE A 217 14.10 -3.42 1.49
C PHE A 217 13.12 -2.60 2.35
N GLN A 218 11.82 -2.90 2.26
CA GLN A 218 10.82 -2.20 3.07
C GLN A 218 11.01 -2.44 4.57
N ARG A 219 11.37 -3.66 4.98
CA ARG A 219 11.64 -3.97 6.40
C ARG A 219 12.87 -3.24 6.94
N VAL A 220 13.94 -3.18 6.15
CA VAL A 220 15.13 -2.39 6.47
C VAL A 220 14.78 -0.90 6.57
N LEU A 221 14.02 -0.37 5.61
CA LEU A 221 13.56 1.02 5.60
C LEU A 221 12.75 1.37 6.86
N VAL A 222 11.80 0.50 7.24
CA VAL A 222 11.01 0.64 8.48
C VAL A 222 11.90 0.65 9.71
N THR A 223 12.89 -0.25 9.77
CA THR A 223 13.84 -0.35 10.89
C THR A 223 14.70 0.91 11.01
N GLU A 224 15.27 1.38 9.90
CA GLU A 224 16.09 2.60 9.88
C GLU A 224 15.30 3.85 10.28
N CYS A 225 14.03 3.96 9.86
CA CYS A 225 13.16 5.07 10.24
C CYS A 225 12.82 5.02 11.73
N ARG A 226 12.45 3.85 12.26
CA ARG A 226 12.15 3.68 13.68
C ARG A 226 13.37 3.96 14.56
N ASN A 227 14.56 3.54 14.16
CA ASN A 227 15.81 3.86 14.87
C ASN A 227 16.09 5.37 14.95
N ARG A 228 15.51 6.16 14.04
CA ARG A 228 15.60 7.64 14.02
C ARG A 228 14.32 8.32 14.53
N ILE A 229 13.42 7.58 15.16
CA ILE A 229 12.16 8.09 15.74
C ILE A 229 11.29 8.77 14.66
N ILE A 230 11.34 8.26 13.42
CA ILE A 230 10.47 8.68 12.32
C ILE A 230 9.25 7.75 12.33
N PRO A 231 8.03 8.27 12.53
CA PRO A 231 6.81 7.47 12.52
C PRO A 231 6.58 6.76 11.20
N VAL A 232 6.10 5.51 11.27
CA VAL A 232 5.91 4.62 10.12
C VAL A 232 4.42 4.48 9.79
N ILE A 233 4.08 4.83 8.55
CA ILE A 233 2.73 4.70 7.98
C ILE A 233 2.73 3.54 6.98
N PHE A 234 1.86 2.55 7.19
CA PHE A 234 1.50 1.58 6.16
C PHE A 234 0.23 2.01 5.43
N ASP A 235 0.35 2.29 4.14
CA ASP A 235 -0.80 2.46 3.27
C ASP A 235 -1.30 1.07 2.81
N GLU A 236 -2.18 0.48 3.60
CA GLU A 236 -2.87 -0.78 3.26
C GLU A 236 -4.23 -0.54 2.59
N VAL A 237 -4.46 0.65 2.01
CA VAL A 237 -5.68 0.94 1.26
C VAL A 237 -5.83 -0.02 0.09
N PHE A 238 -4.73 -0.41 -0.56
CA PHE A 238 -4.73 -1.43 -1.60
C PHE A 238 -4.63 -2.86 -1.06
N THR A 239 -3.68 -3.10 -0.15
CA THR A 239 -3.23 -4.46 0.23
C THR A 239 -4.03 -5.11 1.35
N GLY A 240 -4.69 -4.32 2.19
CA GLY A 240 -5.46 -4.81 3.33
C GLY A 240 -6.66 -5.66 2.90
N PHE A 241 -7.14 -6.48 3.84
CA PHE A 241 -8.29 -7.34 3.69
C PHE A 241 -8.17 -8.31 2.50
N TRP A 242 -7.17 -9.18 2.56
CA TRP A 242 -7.03 -10.38 1.72
C TRP A 242 -6.63 -10.14 0.27
N ARG A 243 -6.37 -8.89 -0.15
CA ARG A 243 -5.89 -8.58 -1.51
C ARG A 243 -4.68 -9.44 -1.87
N LEU A 244 -3.71 -9.54 -0.96
CA LEU A 244 -2.47 -10.27 -1.16
C LEU A 244 -2.44 -11.63 -0.45
N GLY A 245 -3.61 -12.19 -0.13
CA GLY A 245 -3.73 -13.50 0.52
C GLY A 245 -3.64 -13.48 2.04
N VAL A 246 -3.38 -12.32 2.65
CA VAL A 246 -3.35 -12.10 4.10
C VAL A 246 -4.29 -10.97 4.49
N GLU A 247 -4.74 -10.93 5.75
CA GLU A 247 -5.61 -9.84 6.22
C GLU A 247 -4.86 -8.50 6.27
N THR A 248 -3.59 -8.51 6.66
CA THR A 248 -2.70 -7.35 6.66
C THR A 248 -1.29 -7.74 6.23
N THR A 249 -0.62 -6.85 5.50
CA THR A 249 0.75 -7.06 5.01
C THR A 249 1.82 -6.90 6.07
N ALA A 250 1.48 -6.45 7.29
CA ALA A 250 2.37 -6.54 8.45
C ALA A 250 2.87 -7.98 8.69
N GLU A 251 2.07 -8.99 8.34
CA GLU A 251 2.47 -10.40 8.40
C GLU A 251 3.54 -10.73 7.34
N LEU A 252 3.35 -10.29 6.09
CA LEU A 252 4.29 -10.52 5.00
C LEU A 252 5.61 -9.78 5.19
N LEU A 253 5.56 -8.52 5.64
CA LEU A 253 6.77 -7.74 5.91
C LEU A 253 7.46 -8.16 7.20
N GLY A 254 6.75 -8.83 8.13
CA GLY A 254 7.30 -9.25 9.40
C GLY A 254 7.61 -8.11 10.38
N CYS A 255 7.10 -6.91 10.13
CA CYS A 255 7.23 -5.72 10.97
C CYS A 255 5.90 -4.95 10.99
N LYS A 256 5.68 -4.17 12.06
CA LYS A 256 4.41 -3.44 12.30
C LYS A 256 4.60 -1.94 12.13
N PRO A 257 3.56 -1.19 11.73
CA PRO A 257 3.62 0.27 11.63
C PRO A 257 3.27 0.97 12.95
N ASP A 258 3.38 2.31 12.96
CA ASP A 258 2.82 3.16 14.02
C ASP A 258 1.42 3.67 13.67
N ILE A 259 1.14 3.79 12.37
CA ILE A 259 -0.12 4.23 11.77
C ILE A 259 -0.40 3.38 10.51
N ALA A 260 -1.66 3.03 10.25
CA ALA A 260 -2.01 2.33 9.01
C ALA A 260 -3.36 2.77 8.46
N CYS A 261 -3.46 2.87 7.14
CA CYS A 261 -4.67 3.30 6.43
C CYS A 261 -5.33 2.13 5.71
N TYR A 262 -6.66 2.04 5.81
CA TYR A 262 -7.44 1.02 5.11
C TYR A 262 -8.71 1.60 4.49
N ALA A 263 -9.10 1.10 3.31
CA ALA A 263 -10.37 1.39 2.65
C ALA A 263 -10.72 0.23 1.70
N LYS A 264 -11.16 0.50 0.46
CA LYS A 264 -11.39 -0.47 -0.63
C LYS A 264 -12.08 -1.78 -0.17
N LEU A 265 -11.33 -2.87 -0.01
CA LEU A 265 -11.86 -4.19 0.34
C LEU A 265 -12.43 -4.26 1.76
N MET A 266 -12.12 -3.30 2.64
CA MET A 266 -12.67 -3.23 3.99
C MET A 266 -14.19 -3.36 4.01
N THR A 267 -14.90 -2.74 3.05
CA THR A 267 -16.36 -2.80 2.92
C THR A 267 -16.83 -3.83 1.90
N GLY A 268 -15.96 -4.77 1.50
CA GLY A 268 -16.24 -5.74 0.44
C GLY A 268 -16.51 -5.12 -0.93
N GLY A 269 -16.09 -3.87 -1.16
CA GLY A 269 -16.34 -3.15 -2.41
C GLY A 269 -17.76 -2.61 -2.58
N MET A 270 -18.56 -2.57 -1.52
CA MET A 270 -19.98 -2.21 -1.61
C MET A 270 -20.27 -0.71 -1.42
N VAL A 271 -19.54 -0.03 -0.52
CA VAL A 271 -19.80 1.35 -0.11
C VAL A 271 -18.49 2.00 0.39
N PRO A 272 -18.25 3.32 0.17
CA PRO A 272 -17.05 3.97 0.68
C PRO A 272 -17.02 3.99 2.22
N LEU A 273 -15.87 3.66 2.78
CA LEU A 273 -15.48 3.90 4.16
C LEU A 273 -13.96 3.78 4.20
N ALA A 274 -13.30 4.57 5.04
CA ALA A 274 -11.90 4.39 5.36
C ALA A 274 -11.64 4.51 6.85
N VAL A 275 -10.51 3.96 7.27
CA VAL A 275 -10.03 4.03 8.64
C VAL A 275 -8.53 4.29 8.65
N THR A 276 -8.10 5.05 9.65
CA THR A 276 -6.70 5.22 10.04
C THR A 276 -6.53 4.63 11.42
N LEU A 277 -5.80 3.53 11.53
CA LEU A 277 -5.43 2.92 12.80
C LEU A 277 -4.15 3.59 13.32
N ALA A 278 -4.04 3.72 14.64
CA ALA A 278 -2.88 4.31 15.28
C ALA A 278 -2.52 3.59 16.58
N THR A 279 -1.24 3.67 16.94
CA THR A 279 -0.73 3.31 18.26
C THR A 279 -1.20 4.29 19.34
N ASP A 280 -1.09 3.86 20.60
CA ASP A 280 -1.40 4.69 21.76
C ASP A 280 -0.46 5.91 21.85
N ALA A 281 0.83 5.72 21.58
CA ALA A 281 1.82 6.79 21.59
C ALA A 281 1.55 7.89 20.55
N VAL A 282 0.99 7.52 19.38
CA VAL A 282 0.55 8.51 18.38
C VAL A 282 -0.68 9.26 18.89
N PHE A 283 -1.65 8.55 19.48
CA PHE A 283 -2.85 9.16 20.05
C PHE A 283 -2.51 10.17 21.17
N ASP A 284 -1.62 9.81 22.08
CA ASP A 284 -1.21 10.65 23.21
C ASP A 284 -0.55 11.96 22.79
N SER A 285 0.03 12.03 21.59
CA SER A 285 0.62 13.28 21.05
C SER A 285 -0.42 14.39 20.79
N PHE A 286 -1.71 14.03 20.73
CA PHE A 286 -2.85 14.94 20.59
C PHE A 286 -3.61 15.17 21.91
N SER A 287 -3.27 14.45 22.98
CA SER A 287 -3.91 14.60 24.29
C SER A 287 -3.50 15.90 24.96
N GLY A 288 -4.46 16.60 25.55
CA GLY A 288 -4.22 17.79 26.37
C GLY A 288 -5.49 18.60 26.61
N ASP A 289 -5.38 19.62 27.47
CA ASP A 289 -6.54 20.36 28.00
C ASP A 289 -7.21 21.29 26.98
N SER A 290 -6.58 21.55 25.84
CA SER A 290 -7.09 22.44 24.81
C SER A 290 -7.55 21.66 23.59
N LYS A 291 -8.75 21.94 23.10
CA LYS A 291 -9.25 21.44 21.81
C LYS A 291 -8.32 21.76 20.64
N LEU A 292 -7.51 22.81 20.74
CA LEU A 292 -6.51 23.16 19.72
C LEU A 292 -5.36 22.14 19.62
N LYS A 293 -5.15 21.30 20.65
CA LYS A 293 -4.18 20.19 20.61
C LYS A 293 -4.74 18.92 19.95
N ALA A 294 -6.07 18.81 19.85
CA ALA A 294 -6.72 17.64 19.25
C ALA A 294 -6.47 17.56 17.75
N LEU A 295 -6.69 16.37 17.18
CA LEU A 295 -6.68 16.18 15.73
C LEU A 295 -7.93 16.80 15.10
N LEU A 296 -7.82 18.06 14.65
CA LEU A 296 -8.91 18.79 14.01
C LEU A 296 -9.03 18.43 12.51
N HIS A 297 -9.42 17.18 12.23
CA HIS A 297 -9.74 16.70 10.88
C HIS A 297 -11.03 15.87 10.95
N GLY A 298 -12.15 16.36 10.44
CA GLY A 298 -13.40 15.59 10.44
C GLY A 298 -14.17 15.74 9.14
N HIS A 299 -14.88 14.68 8.76
CA HIS A 299 -15.86 14.70 7.67
C HIS A 299 -17.26 14.55 8.24
N SER A 300 -18.27 15.09 7.57
CA SER A 300 -19.66 14.99 8.01
C SER A 300 -20.11 13.53 8.18
N TYR A 301 -19.64 12.63 7.32
CA TYR A 301 -19.98 11.20 7.33
C TYR A 301 -18.96 10.32 8.06
N SER A 302 -18.11 10.89 8.92
CA SER A 302 -17.14 10.12 9.70
C SER A 302 -17.86 8.98 10.44
N ALA A 303 -17.36 7.75 10.27
CA ALA A 303 -17.92 6.51 10.81
C ALA A 303 -19.39 6.25 10.44
N HIS A 304 -19.87 6.68 9.27
CA HIS A 304 -21.29 6.48 8.91
C HIS A 304 -21.74 5.01 9.07
N ALA A 305 -22.89 4.82 9.72
CA ALA A 305 -23.37 3.50 10.15
C ALA A 305 -23.48 2.48 9.01
N MET A 306 -23.83 2.94 7.80
CA MET A 306 -23.92 2.12 6.60
C MET A 306 -22.57 1.46 6.26
N GLY A 307 -21.50 2.26 6.23
CA GLY A 307 -20.15 1.81 5.96
C GLY A 307 -19.66 0.88 7.04
N CYS A 308 -19.78 1.28 8.30
CA CYS A 308 -19.29 0.49 9.42
C CYS A 308 -19.99 -0.89 9.52
N ALA A 309 -21.31 -0.95 9.31
CA ALA A 309 -22.03 -2.22 9.32
C ALA A 309 -21.58 -3.14 8.17
N THR A 310 -21.36 -2.55 7.00
CA THR A 310 -20.92 -3.28 5.81
C THR A 310 -19.47 -3.77 5.96
N ALA A 311 -18.60 -2.94 6.54
CA ALA A 311 -17.23 -3.30 6.87
C ALA A 311 -17.16 -4.44 7.89
N ALA A 312 -17.85 -4.30 9.02
CA ALA A 312 -17.91 -5.36 10.04
C ALA A 312 -18.33 -6.70 9.43
N LYS A 313 -19.37 -6.70 8.60
CA LYS A 313 -19.83 -7.91 7.93
C LYS A 313 -18.82 -8.48 6.93
N ALA A 314 -18.15 -7.64 6.15
CA ALA A 314 -17.14 -8.07 5.18
C ALA A 314 -15.88 -8.65 5.87
N ILE A 315 -15.42 -8.01 6.95
CA ILE A 315 -14.26 -8.46 7.74
C ILE A 315 -14.50 -9.87 8.29
N GLU A 316 -15.67 -10.10 8.90
CA GLU A 316 -16.06 -11.43 9.39
C GLU A 316 -16.19 -12.43 8.23
N TRP A 317 -16.91 -12.07 7.17
CA TRP A 317 -17.18 -12.95 6.03
C TRP A 317 -15.92 -13.42 5.30
N PHE A 318 -14.96 -12.52 5.07
CA PHE A 318 -13.74 -12.90 4.37
C PHE A 318 -12.81 -13.79 5.21
N LYS A 319 -12.89 -13.69 6.54
CA LYS A 319 -12.03 -14.44 7.48
C LYS A 319 -12.61 -15.80 7.85
N ASP A 320 -13.92 -15.96 7.80
CA ASP A 320 -14.62 -17.18 8.21
C ASP A 320 -14.51 -18.29 7.15
N PRO A 321 -13.92 -19.46 7.48
CA PRO A 321 -13.83 -20.60 6.55
C PRO A 321 -15.18 -21.13 6.06
N GLU A 322 -16.27 -20.93 6.81
CA GLU A 322 -17.62 -21.34 6.37
C GLU A 322 -18.15 -20.47 5.22
N THR A 323 -17.69 -19.23 5.12
CA THR A 323 -18.12 -18.29 4.08
C THR A 323 -17.05 -17.97 3.04
N ASN A 324 -15.78 -18.24 3.34
CA ASN A 324 -14.66 -18.11 2.43
C ASN A 324 -13.85 -19.42 2.36
N HIS A 325 -14.20 -20.26 1.38
CA HIS A 325 -13.52 -21.54 1.15
C HIS A 325 -12.07 -21.43 0.64
N ASN A 326 -11.55 -20.22 0.45
CA ASN A 326 -10.14 -20.02 0.13
C ASN A 326 -9.27 -19.85 1.37
N ILE A 327 -9.84 -19.65 2.56
CA ILE A 327 -9.09 -19.62 3.82
C ILE A 327 -8.47 -21.00 4.06
N THR A 328 -7.18 -21.02 4.36
CA THR A 328 -6.47 -22.28 4.65
C THR A 328 -6.92 -22.87 5.98
N SER A 329 -6.72 -24.17 6.17
CA SER A 329 -7.10 -24.87 7.41
C SER A 329 -6.39 -24.34 8.67
N GLN A 330 -5.25 -23.68 8.50
CA GLN A 330 -4.47 -23.07 9.57
C GLN A 330 -4.98 -21.67 9.95
N GLY A 331 -5.85 -21.07 9.12
CA GLY A 331 -6.25 -19.67 9.21
C GLY A 331 -5.11 -18.71 8.84
N GLY A 332 -5.45 -17.43 8.69
CA GLY A 332 -4.47 -16.35 8.46
C GLY A 332 -4.01 -16.16 7.02
N THR A 333 -4.13 -17.17 6.15
CA THR A 333 -3.78 -17.04 4.73
C THR A 333 -4.86 -17.61 3.81
N LEU A 334 -4.90 -17.11 2.58
CA LEU A 334 -5.61 -17.76 1.47
C LEU A 334 -4.72 -18.83 0.83
N ARG A 335 -5.33 -19.90 0.31
CA ARG A 335 -4.68 -20.83 -0.61
C ARG A 335 -4.26 -20.14 -1.90
N GLU A 336 -3.33 -20.73 -2.63
CA GLU A 336 -3.00 -20.26 -3.99
C GLU A 336 -4.24 -20.28 -4.89
N LEU A 337 -4.52 -19.14 -5.52
CA LEU A 337 -5.70 -18.95 -6.37
C LEU A 337 -5.38 -19.12 -7.86
N TRP A 338 -4.12 -18.89 -8.24
CA TRP A 338 -3.69 -18.87 -9.63
C TRP A 338 -3.01 -20.19 -9.99
N ASP A 339 -3.40 -20.77 -11.13
CA ASP A 339 -2.87 -22.03 -11.62
C ASP A 339 -1.36 -21.93 -11.90
N GLU A 340 -0.55 -22.67 -11.15
CA GLU A 340 0.90 -22.57 -11.15
C GLU A 340 1.49 -22.82 -12.55
N GLU A 341 1.03 -23.85 -13.25
CA GLU A 341 1.54 -24.18 -14.59
C GLU A 341 1.27 -23.03 -15.59
N LEU A 342 0.06 -22.47 -15.60
CA LEU A 342 -0.26 -21.34 -16.46
C LEU A 342 0.52 -20.08 -16.10
N VAL A 343 0.71 -19.80 -14.80
CA VAL A 343 1.56 -18.70 -14.33
C VAL A 343 2.97 -18.84 -14.90
N GLN A 344 3.57 -20.02 -14.80
CA GLN A 344 4.91 -20.28 -15.30
C GLN A 344 4.99 -20.09 -16.83
N ARG A 345 4.04 -20.67 -17.57
CA ARG A 345 3.96 -20.53 -19.04
C ARG A 345 3.80 -19.08 -19.49
N ILE A 346 2.97 -18.30 -18.82
CA ILE A 346 2.78 -16.87 -19.11
C ILE A 346 4.06 -16.09 -18.80
N SER A 347 4.74 -16.39 -17.69
CA SER A 347 5.98 -15.71 -17.30
C SER A 347 7.15 -15.93 -18.28
N SER A 348 7.09 -17.01 -19.07
CA SER A 348 8.07 -17.38 -20.09
C SER A 348 7.67 -16.97 -21.50
N HIS A 349 6.53 -16.28 -21.67
CA HIS A 349 6.06 -15.85 -22.98
C HIS A 349 6.91 -14.67 -23.50
N SER A 350 7.27 -14.68 -24.79
CA SER A 350 8.19 -13.69 -25.37
C SER A 350 7.66 -12.24 -25.37
N ALA A 351 6.33 -12.08 -25.33
CA ALA A 351 5.69 -10.77 -25.19
C ALA A 351 5.66 -10.25 -23.75
N VAL A 352 6.02 -11.07 -22.75
CA VAL A 352 5.93 -10.73 -21.33
C VAL A 352 7.32 -10.35 -20.81
N GLN A 353 7.41 -9.19 -20.18
CA GLN A 353 8.63 -8.71 -19.52
C GLN A 353 8.74 -9.27 -18.10
N ARG A 354 7.64 -9.20 -17.36
CA ARG A 354 7.56 -9.67 -15.97
C ARG A 354 6.15 -10.07 -15.59
N VAL A 355 6.03 -10.90 -14.57
CA VAL A 355 4.79 -11.28 -13.89
C VAL A 355 4.91 -10.99 -12.39
N VAL A 356 3.84 -10.50 -11.78
CA VAL A 356 3.67 -10.42 -10.33
C VAL A 356 2.39 -11.14 -9.97
N VAL A 357 2.50 -12.17 -9.15
CA VAL A 357 1.36 -12.99 -8.71
C VAL A 357 1.42 -13.21 -7.20
N LEU A 358 0.37 -12.78 -6.51
CA LEU A 358 0.26 -12.89 -5.05
C LEU A 358 -1.21 -12.72 -4.61
N GLY A 359 -1.73 -13.70 -3.87
CA GLY A 359 -3.12 -13.69 -3.41
C GLY A 359 -4.12 -13.53 -4.55
N THR A 360 -4.95 -12.50 -4.48
CA THR A 360 -5.99 -12.22 -5.49
C THR A 360 -5.49 -11.47 -6.72
N LEU A 361 -4.19 -11.17 -6.81
CA LEU A 361 -3.58 -10.41 -7.90
C LEU A 361 -2.76 -11.32 -8.81
N PHE A 362 -3.01 -11.22 -10.11
CA PHE A 362 -2.11 -11.61 -11.18
C PHE A 362 -1.89 -10.42 -12.11
N ALA A 363 -0.65 -9.99 -12.29
CA ALA A 363 -0.28 -8.90 -13.19
C ALA A 363 0.87 -9.33 -14.09
N LEU A 364 0.87 -8.86 -15.33
CA LEU A 364 1.99 -8.96 -16.25
C LEU A 364 2.30 -7.60 -16.85
N GLU A 365 3.56 -7.37 -17.17
CA GLU A 365 3.99 -6.24 -17.98
C GLU A 365 4.42 -6.76 -19.36
N LEU A 366 3.91 -6.14 -20.41
CA LEU A 366 4.30 -6.48 -21.78
C LEU A 366 5.66 -5.87 -22.13
N GLN A 367 6.50 -6.61 -22.86
CA GLN A 367 7.72 -6.05 -23.45
C GLN A 367 7.38 -4.94 -24.44
N VAL A 368 8.20 -3.90 -24.47
CA VAL A 368 8.07 -2.80 -25.43
C VAL A 368 9.39 -2.57 -26.14
N ASP A 369 9.34 -2.38 -27.45
CA ASP A 369 10.50 -1.88 -28.20
C ASP A 369 10.82 -0.44 -27.75
N ALA A 370 12.10 -0.11 -27.66
CA ALA A 370 12.62 1.12 -27.03
C ALA A 370 12.01 2.45 -27.57
N SER A 371 11.30 2.43 -28.69
CA SER A 371 10.60 3.59 -29.28
C SER A 371 9.23 3.92 -28.65
N ASN A 372 8.60 3.01 -27.88
CA ASN A 372 7.20 3.16 -27.44
C ASN A 372 6.95 2.87 -25.94
N SER A 373 7.95 2.96 -25.07
CA SER A 373 7.79 2.71 -23.62
C SER A 373 6.98 3.80 -22.91
N GLY A 374 6.01 3.43 -22.06
CA GLY A 374 5.30 4.35 -21.15
C GLY A 374 3.79 4.08 -21.03
N TYR A 375 3.10 4.90 -20.23
CA TYR A 375 1.66 4.76 -19.95
C TYR A 375 0.76 4.97 -21.19
N ALA A 376 1.24 5.71 -22.19
CA ALA A 376 0.55 5.95 -23.46
C ALA A 376 0.71 4.82 -24.48
N SER A 377 1.39 3.72 -24.10
CA SER A 377 1.57 2.57 -24.98
C SER A 377 0.24 1.94 -25.38
N LEU A 378 0.03 1.85 -26.69
CA LEU A 378 -1.14 1.20 -27.29
C LEU A 378 -1.03 -0.33 -27.29
N TYR A 379 0.10 -0.90 -26.86
CA TYR A 379 0.34 -2.36 -26.93
C TYR A 379 -0.57 -3.16 -26.00
N ALA A 380 -0.77 -2.70 -24.76
CA ALA A 380 -1.72 -3.33 -23.84
C ALA A 380 -3.18 -3.20 -24.31
N LYS A 381 -3.48 -2.23 -25.18
CA LYS A 381 -4.84 -1.95 -25.66
C LYS A 381 -5.36 -3.07 -26.57
N SER A 382 -4.53 -3.60 -27.47
CA SER A 382 -4.92 -4.72 -28.34
C SER A 382 -5.25 -5.98 -27.53
N LEU A 383 -4.36 -6.36 -26.60
CA LEU A 383 -4.62 -7.49 -25.71
C LEU A 383 -5.88 -7.26 -24.86
N LEU A 384 -6.11 -6.03 -24.39
CA LEU A 384 -7.29 -5.66 -23.64
C LEU A 384 -8.59 -5.81 -24.45
N GLU A 385 -8.57 -5.41 -25.72
CA GLU A 385 -9.72 -5.55 -26.63
C GLU A 385 -10.05 -7.03 -26.86
N MET A 386 -9.03 -7.86 -27.15
CA MET A 386 -9.20 -9.32 -27.29
C MET A 386 -9.75 -9.97 -26.01
N LEU A 387 -9.24 -9.60 -24.84
CA LEU A 387 -9.74 -10.11 -23.56
C LEU A 387 -11.18 -9.69 -23.28
N ARG A 388 -11.59 -8.50 -23.74
CA ARG A 388 -12.96 -8.02 -23.59
C ARG A 388 -13.95 -8.82 -24.44
N GLU A 389 -13.54 -9.26 -25.63
CA GLU A 389 -14.33 -10.21 -26.44
C GLU A 389 -14.54 -11.55 -25.71
N ASP A 390 -13.56 -11.97 -24.91
CA ASP A 390 -13.65 -13.17 -24.08
C ASP A 390 -14.45 -12.95 -22.77
N GLY A 391 -15.06 -11.77 -22.60
CA GLY A 391 -15.85 -11.40 -21.43
C GLY A 391 -15.02 -11.01 -20.21
N ILE A 392 -13.73 -10.70 -20.38
CA ILE A 392 -12.84 -10.27 -19.29
C ILE A 392 -12.67 -8.75 -19.36
N PHE A 393 -13.20 -8.05 -18.36
CA PHE A 393 -13.09 -6.60 -18.25
C PHE A 393 -11.97 -6.19 -17.30
N MET A 394 -11.05 -5.36 -17.77
CA MET A 394 -9.99 -4.77 -16.95
C MET A 394 -9.62 -3.37 -17.46
N ARG A 395 -8.74 -2.69 -16.73
CA ARG A 395 -8.18 -1.39 -17.12
C ARG A 395 -6.67 -1.53 -17.30
N PRO A 396 -6.07 -0.87 -18.30
CA PRO A 396 -4.61 -0.89 -18.45
C PRO A 396 -3.95 0.03 -17.40
N LEU A 397 -2.73 -0.32 -17.01
CA LEU A 397 -1.80 0.56 -16.30
C LEU A 397 -0.52 0.68 -17.13
N GLY A 398 -0.58 1.51 -18.17
CA GLY A 398 0.44 1.51 -19.22
C GLY A 398 0.56 0.15 -19.90
N ASN A 399 1.74 -0.46 -19.85
CA ASN A 399 2.00 -1.79 -20.40
C ASN A 399 1.58 -2.93 -19.47
N VAL A 400 1.10 -2.60 -18.28
CA VAL A 400 0.69 -3.59 -17.28
C VAL A 400 -0.76 -3.98 -17.52
N VAL A 401 -0.96 -5.29 -17.64
CA VAL A 401 -2.25 -5.96 -17.74
C VAL A 401 -2.42 -6.78 -16.47
N TYR A 402 -3.57 -6.67 -15.81
CA TYR A 402 -3.80 -7.38 -14.55
C TYR A 402 -5.19 -7.98 -14.45
N LEU A 403 -5.24 -9.14 -13.80
CA LEU A 403 -6.43 -9.83 -13.35
C LEU A 403 -6.46 -9.73 -11.83
N MET A 404 -7.58 -9.27 -11.29
CA MET A 404 -7.75 -9.06 -9.86
C MET A 404 -9.08 -9.63 -9.42
N CYS A 405 -9.05 -10.75 -8.71
CA CYS A 405 -10.25 -11.40 -8.22
C CYS A 405 -10.64 -10.91 -6.82
N GLY A 406 -11.75 -11.44 -6.28
CA GLY A 406 -12.15 -11.21 -4.90
C GLY A 406 -11.61 -12.28 -3.96
N PRO A 407 -11.59 -12.05 -2.64
CA PRO A 407 -11.06 -13.02 -1.66
C PRO A 407 -11.72 -14.40 -1.71
N CYS A 408 -13.00 -14.46 -2.10
CA CYS A 408 -13.78 -15.72 -2.20
C CYS A 408 -13.84 -16.30 -3.62
N THR A 409 -13.15 -15.73 -4.61
CA THR A 409 -13.17 -16.26 -5.98
C THR A 409 -12.49 -17.62 -6.04
N SER A 410 -13.13 -18.62 -6.65
CA SER A 410 -12.56 -19.97 -6.69
C SER A 410 -11.36 -20.08 -7.65
N PRO A 411 -10.36 -20.93 -7.35
CA PRO A 411 -9.21 -21.15 -8.24
C PRO A 411 -9.61 -21.62 -9.64
N GLU A 412 -10.73 -22.31 -9.79
CA GLU A 412 -11.24 -22.74 -11.09
C GLU A 412 -11.60 -21.55 -11.98
N ILE A 413 -12.18 -20.49 -11.41
CA ILE A 413 -12.45 -19.24 -12.15
C ILE A 413 -11.13 -18.57 -12.53
N CYS A 414 -10.18 -18.47 -11.59
CA CYS A 414 -8.85 -17.90 -11.85
C CYS A 414 -8.11 -18.65 -12.97
N LYS A 415 -8.17 -19.99 -12.98
CA LYS A 415 -7.61 -20.84 -14.04
C LYS A 415 -8.25 -20.55 -15.41
N GLN A 416 -9.57 -20.37 -15.47
CA GLN A 416 -10.25 -19.99 -16.72
C GLN A 416 -9.78 -18.62 -17.24
N LEU A 417 -9.59 -17.65 -16.34
CA LEU A 417 -9.06 -16.32 -16.71
C LEU A 417 -7.64 -16.43 -17.28
N LEU A 418 -6.75 -17.19 -16.63
CA LEU A 418 -5.39 -17.40 -17.12
C LEU A 418 -5.35 -18.19 -18.44
N THR A 419 -6.25 -19.16 -18.63
CA THR A 419 -6.34 -19.93 -19.88
C THR A 419 -6.69 -19.01 -21.06
N LYS A 420 -7.67 -18.12 -20.88
CA LYS A 420 -8.04 -17.13 -21.90
C LYS A 420 -6.91 -16.14 -22.16
N LEU A 421 -6.29 -15.62 -21.10
CA LEU A 421 -5.14 -14.73 -21.21
C LEU A 421 -3.97 -15.37 -21.98
N TYR A 422 -3.59 -16.59 -21.61
CA TYR A 422 -2.51 -17.30 -22.25
C TYR A 422 -2.81 -17.59 -23.73
N LYS A 423 -4.05 -17.95 -24.06
CA LYS A 423 -4.49 -18.11 -25.46
C LYS A 423 -4.32 -16.80 -26.25
N ARG A 424 -4.80 -15.67 -25.71
CA ARG A 424 -4.68 -14.36 -26.38
C ARG A 424 -3.25 -13.87 -26.48
N LEU A 425 -2.37 -14.23 -25.53
CA LEU A 425 -0.93 -13.98 -25.65
C LEU A 425 -0.31 -14.77 -26.82
N GLY A 426 -0.77 -15.99 -27.09
CA GLY A 426 -0.31 -16.77 -28.26
C GLY A 426 -0.79 -16.21 -29.61
N GLU A 427 -1.90 -15.49 -29.63
CA GLU A 427 -2.42 -14.75 -30.80
C GLU A 427 -1.74 -13.37 -30.94
N PHE A 428 -1.10 -12.89 -29.88
CA PHE A 428 -0.41 -11.60 -29.82
C PHE A 428 0.93 -11.70 -30.56
N ASN A 429 0.89 -11.59 -31.89
CA ASN A 429 2.09 -11.44 -32.71
C ASN A 429 2.67 -10.02 -32.57
N ARG A 430 4.01 -9.96 -32.51
CA ARG A 430 4.79 -8.72 -32.65
C ARG A 430 4.67 -8.26 -34.12
N GLU A 431 3.61 -7.55 -34.48
CA GLU A 431 3.62 -6.73 -35.69
C GLU A 431 4.45 -5.46 -35.48
#